data_AF-A0A2D8GC68-F1
#
_entry.id   AF-A0A2D8GC68-F1
#
_cell.length_a   1.000
_cell.length_b   1.000
_cell.length_c   1.000
_cell.angle_alpha   90.00
_cell.angle_beta   90.00
_cell.angle_gamma   90.00
#
_symmetry.space_group_name_H-M   'P 1'
#
loop_
_entity.id
_entity.type
_entity.pdbx_description
1 polymer ?
#
loop_
_entity_poly.entity_id
_entity_poly.type
_entity_poly.pdbx_seq_one_letter_code
_entity_poly.pdbx_strand_id
1 'polypeptide(L)'
;SKMKKLIIFILFFIFTTALLVGLSYYASFVELIGSVGGFSWNRLYWLNPMMWYALFSIMAIELYSVYSINVKFLYSIILVSFLFGIKYFTVVDNNFLIILFLLLSTLFFISQKFHRFRKNNRLIIFTLLLSQILLNTYAYTFNGFFGEPSFEDFFSEKQFNDITKTLDLDKNNVRIGCIGFYPSVANYNGFKTLGAYENIYPLRFKNTFYNIIKNELKKNNTLYNYFTKWGSRLYLFDDEIGMPYYDQQARIQLHHSEITCDLNISLMKQLGTSHIFSTSKIKNAGQKNIELIFISEKPNYFYKLFVYVL
;
A
#
# COMPACT_ATOMS: atom_id res chain seq x y z
N SER A 1 3.65 -31.48 27.39
CA SER A 1 2.32 -31.81 26.87
C SER A 1 2.35 -31.73 25.34
N LYS A 2 1.37 -32.34 24.66
CA LYS A 2 1.17 -32.23 23.21
C LYS A 2 1.06 -30.75 22.76
N MET A 3 0.39 -29.92 23.57
CA MET A 3 0.23 -28.48 23.33
C MET A 3 1.56 -27.72 23.33
N LYS A 4 2.46 -27.99 24.28
CA LYS A 4 3.80 -27.35 24.29
C LYS A 4 4.62 -27.67 23.03
N LYS A 5 4.55 -28.92 22.54
CA LYS A 5 5.21 -29.31 21.28
C LYS A 5 4.64 -28.54 20.09
N LEU A 6 3.31 -28.36 20.05
CA LEU A 6 2.63 -27.61 19.01
C LEU A 6 3.00 -26.12 19.03
N ILE A 7 3.07 -25.50 20.21
CA ILE A 7 3.54 -24.11 20.37
C ILE A 7 4.96 -23.94 19.82
N ILE A 8 5.88 -24.81 20.21
CA ILE A 8 7.28 -24.76 19.76
C ILE A 8 7.35 -24.92 18.24
N PHE A 9 6.58 -25.85 17.68
CA PHE A 9 6.52 -26.06 16.24
C PHE A 9 6.02 -24.81 15.49
N ILE A 10 4.94 -24.19 15.96
CA ILE A 10 4.39 -22.97 15.33
C ILE A 10 5.38 -21.81 15.42
N LEU A 11 6.00 -21.60 16.59
CA LEU A 11 7.03 -20.57 16.76
C LEU A 11 8.25 -20.81 15.87
N PHE A 12 8.70 -22.05 15.76
CA PHE A 12 9.78 -22.43 14.85
C PHE A 12 9.40 -22.12 13.40
N PHE A 13 8.19 -22.50 12.96
CA PHE A 13 7.71 -22.20 11.61
C PHE A 13 7.70 -20.68 11.32
N ILE A 14 7.12 -19.88 12.23
CA ILE A 14 7.07 -18.42 12.09
C ILE A 14 8.48 -17.84 12.00
N PHE A 15 9.38 -18.26 12.89
CA PHE A 15 10.76 -17.79 12.92
C PHE A 15 11.51 -18.16 11.63
N THR A 16 11.45 -19.42 11.21
CA THR A 16 12.16 -19.91 10.02
C THR A 16 11.66 -19.23 8.75
N THR A 17 10.34 -19.07 8.59
CA THR A 17 9.79 -18.38 7.40
C THR A 17 10.13 -16.90 7.38
N ALA A 18 10.09 -16.21 8.53
CA ALA A 18 10.52 -14.82 8.64
C ALA A 18 12.01 -14.65 8.32
N LEU A 19 12.85 -15.55 8.83
CA LEU A 19 14.29 -15.55 8.56
C LEU A 19 14.56 -15.78 7.07
N LEU A 20 13.91 -16.77 6.44
CA LEU A 20 14.08 -17.07 5.01
C LEU A 20 13.67 -15.89 4.12
N VAL A 21 12.55 -15.22 4.42
CA VAL A 21 12.16 -14.00 3.70
C VAL A 21 13.17 -12.88 3.93
N GLY A 22 13.59 -12.64 5.17
CA GLY A 22 14.61 -11.65 5.49
C GLY A 22 15.91 -11.88 4.71
N LEU A 23 16.39 -13.13 4.67
CA LEU A 23 17.57 -13.53 3.91
C LEU A 23 17.37 -13.39 2.39
N SER A 24 16.16 -13.62 1.87
CA SER A 24 15.86 -13.47 0.43
C SER A 24 16.02 -12.04 -0.11
N TYR A 25 16.08 -11.04 0.76
CA TYR A 25 16.39 -9.66 0.37
C TYR A 25 17.90 -9.40 0.20
N TYR A 26 18.77 -10.32 0.61
CA TYR A 26 20.23 -10.18 0.48
C TYR A 26 20.75 -10.92 -0.75
N ALA A 27 21.37 -10.18 -1.68
CA ALA A 27 21.85 -10.70 -2.97
C ALA A 27 22.77 -11.93 -2.81
N SER A 28 23.71 -11.89 -1.86
CA SER A 28 24.64 -13.00 -1.61
C SER A 28 23.93 -14.29 -1.17
N PHE A 29 22.82 -14.18 -0.45
CA PHE A 29 22.02 -15.35 -0.08
C PHE A 29 21.26 -15.91 -1.28
N VAL A 30 20.70 -15.03 -2.12
CA VAL A 30 19.99 -15.41 -3.35
C VAL A 30 20.93 -16.10 -4.35
N GLU A 31 22.17 -15.60 -4.49
CA GLU A 31 23.20 -16.22 -5.33
C GLU A 31 23.61 -17.60 -4.80
N LEU A 32 23.73 -17.76 -3.48
CA LEU A 32 24.08 -19.04 -2.84
C LEU A 32 23.04 -20.14 -3.08
N ILE A 33 21.75 -19.80 -3.06
CA ILE A 33 20.65 -20.76 -3.25
C ILE A 33 20.29 -21.02 -4.73
N GLY A 34 20.97 -20.35 -5.66
CA GLY A 34 20.95 -20.65 -7.10
C GLY A 34 19.54 -20.70 -7.71
N SER A 35 19.18 -21.84 -8.30
CA SER A 35 17.93 -22.06 -9.05
C SER A 35 16.64 -21.90 -8.24
N VAL A 36 16.72 -21.89 -6.91
CA VAL A 36 15.60 -21.62 -6.01
C VAL A 36 15.42 -20.13 -5.73
N GLY A 37 16.33 -19.26 -6.21
CA GLY A 37 16.22 -17.80 -6.07
C GLY A 37 14.98 -17.20 -6.74
N GLY A 38 14.43 -17.86 -7.77
CA GLY A 38 13.15 -17.50 -8.39
C GLY A 38 11.91 -17.90 -7.57
N PHE A 39 12.07 -18.71 -6.52
CA PHE A 39 10.99 -19.09 -5.63
C PHE A 39 10.62 -17.89 -4.74
N SER A 40 9.35 -17.48 -4.79
CA SER A 40 8.85 -16.40 -3.94
C SER A 40 8.65 -16.90 -2.51
N TRP A 41 9.70 -16.81 -1.69
CA TRP A 41 9.68 -17.16 -0.26
C TRP A 41 8.57 -16.43 0.53
N ASN A 42 8.15 -15.26 0.03
CA ASN A 42 7.00 -14.51 0.54
C ASN A 42 5.71 -15.33 0.59
N ARG A 43 5.55 -16.34 -0.27
CA ARG A 43 4.36 -17.22 -0.29
C ARG A 43 4.21 -18.03 1.00
N LEU A 44 5.31 -18.52 1.57
CA LEU A 44 5.28 -19.25 2.84
C LEU A 44 5.06 -18.30 4.02
N TYR A 45 5.66 -17.10 3.95
CA TYR A 45 5.46 -16.06 4.94
C TYR A 45 4.00 -15.57 5.00
N TRP A 46 3.25 -15.66 3.90
CA TRP A 46 1.83 -15.33 3.85
C TRP A 46 0.97 -16.20 4.79
N LEU A 47 1.47 -17.36 5.22
CA LEU A 47 0.81 -18.21 6.22
C LEU A 47 0.99 -17.70 7.66
N ASN A 48 1.96 -16.80 7.91
CA ASN A 48 2.29 -16.35 9.26
C ASN A 48 1.12 -15.70 10.01
N PRO A 49 0.25 -14.86 9.41
CA PRO A 49 -0.93 -14.36 10.08
C PRO A 49 -1.79 -15.49 10.65
N MET A 50 -2.10 -16.51 9.86
CA MET A 50 -2.85 -17.70 10.31
C MET A 50 -2.14 -18.41 11.47
N MET A 51 -0.82 -18.59 11.36
CA MET A 51 -0.02 -19.26 12.40
C MET A 51 0.01 -18.46 13.72
N TRP A 52 0.04 -17.13 13.66
CA TRP A 52 -0.09 -16.27 14.85
C TRP A 52 -1.47 -16.42 15.53
N TYR A 53 -2.56 -16.48 14.75
CA TYR A 53 -3.89 -16.74 15.31
C TYR A 53 -4.02 -18.15 15.92
N ALA A 54 -3.43 -19.16 15.27
CA ALA A 54 -3.39 -20.52 15.80
C ALA A 54 -2.60 -20.58 17.12
N LEU A 55 -1.43 -19.94 17.18
CA LEU A 55 -0.62 -19.82 18.39
C LEU A 55 -1.39 -19.14 19.52
N PHE A 56 -2.03 -18.00 19.24
CA PHE A 56 -2.84 -17.27 20.20
C PHE A 56 -4.00 -18.13 20.75
N SER A 57 -4.69 -18.87 19.88
CA SER A 57 -5.78 -19.78 20.26
C SER A 57 -5.30 -20.90 21.18
N ILE A 58 -4.19 -21.55 20.82
CA ILE A 58 -3.54 -22.61 21.61
C ILE A 58 -3.12 -22.08 22.98
N MET A 59 -2.62 -20.85 23.04
CA MET A 59 -2.27 -20.20 24.30
C MET A 59 -3.51 -19.92 25.16
N ALA A 60 -4.60 -19.42 24.58
CA ALA A 60 -5.84 -19.20 25.31
C ALA A 60 -6.40 -20.52 25.89
N ILE A 61 -6.30 -21.62 25.14
CA ILE A 61 -6.68 -22.97 25.60
C ILE A 61 -5.77 -23.43 26.75
N GLU A 62 -4.45 -23.29 26.63
CA GLU A 62 -3.53 -23.67 27.70
C GLU A 62 -3.81 -22.85 28.97
N LEU A 63 -4.06 -21.54 28.84
CA LEU A 63 -4.43 -20.66 29.96
C LEU A 63 -5.77 -21.03 30.60
N TYR A 64 -6.72 -21.53 29.83
CA TYR A 64 -7.98 -22.04 30.35
C TYR A 64 -7.78 -23.33 31.16
N SER A 65 -6.94 -24.24 30.65
CA SER A 65 -6.73 -25.58 31.21
C SER A 65 -5.83 -25.62 32.45
N VAL A 66 -5.03 -24.59 32.71
CA VAL A 66 -4.05 -24.57 33.79
C VAL A 66 -4.55 -23.77 35.00
N TYR A 67 -4.65 -24.42 36.17
CA TYR A 67 -5.10 -23.82 37.44
C TYR A 67 -4.16 -22.74 38.02
N SER A 68 -2.93 -22.62 37.50
CA SER A 68 -1.97 -21.57 37.86
C SER A 68 -1.18 -21.13 36.63
N ILE A 69 -1.48 -19.91 36.18
CA ILE A 69 -0.82 -19.29 35.04
C ILE A 69 0.70 -19.24 35.30
N ASN A 70 1.52 -19.78 34.39
CA ASN A 70 2.95 -19.50 34.39
C ASN A 70 3.16 -18.11 33.78
N VAL A 71 2.99 -17.10 34.63
CA VAL A 71 3.00 -15.69 34.27
C VAL A 71 4.30 -15.29 33.56
N LYS A 72 5.44 -15.91 33.93
CA LYS A 72 6.75 -15.72 33.27
C LYS A 72 6.73 -16.16 31.80
N PHE A 73 6.06 -17.27 31.49
CA PHE A 73 5.94 -17.79 30.11
C PHE A 73 5.08 -16.87 29.23
N LEU A 74 3.96 -16.38 29.78
CA LEU A 74 3.08 -15.43 29.09
C LEU A 74 3.78 -14.12 28.77
N TYR A 75 4.52 -13.57 29.75
CA TYR A 75 5.29 -12.34 29.57
C TYR A 75 6.41 -12.50 28.55
N SER A 76 7.13 -13.63 28.56
CA SER A 76 8.13 -13.88 27.53
C SER A 76 7.54 -13.88 26.12
N ILE A 77 6.29 -14.34 25.93
CA ILE A 77 5.64 -14.34 24.63
C ILE A 77 5.13 -12.95 24.24
N ILE A 78 4.57 -12.18 25.18
CA ILE A 78 4.18 -10.78 24.94
C ILE A 78 5.40 -9.95 24.55
N LEU A 79 6.52 -10.14 25.25
CA LEU A 79 7.77 -9.42 24.99
C LEU A 79 8.36 -9.78 23.62
N VAL A 80 8.32 -11.05 23.22
CA VAL A 80 8.70 -11.49 21.87
C VAL A 80 7.74 -10.91 20.81
N SER A 81 6.44 -10.99 21.03
CA SER A 81 5.43 -10.46 20.09
C SER A 81 5.55 -8.94 19.92
N PHE A 82 5.89 -8.22 20.99
CA PHE A 82 6.16 -6.78 20.96
C PHE A 82 7.41 -6.45 20.13
N LEU A 83 8.53 -7.14 20.38
CA LEU A 83 9.78 -6.94 19.62
C LEU A 83 9.62 -7.18 18.12
N PHE A 84 8.83 -8.18 17.73
CA PHE A 84 8.56 -8.46 16.31
C PHE A 84 7.48 -7.55 15.70
N GLY A 85 6.51 -7.10 16.50
CA GLY A 85 5.43 -6.20 16.06
C GLY A 85 5.90 -4.78 15.73
N ILE A 86 6.87 -4.23 16.47
CA ILE A 86 7.39 -2.86 16.29
C ILE A 86 7.79 -2.55 14.84
N LYS A 87 8.29 -3.55 14.09
CA LYS A 87 8.79 -3.35 12.72
C LYS A 87 7.68 -3.26 11.67
N TYR A 88 6.48 -3.80 11.93
CA TYR A 88 5.34 -3.80 11.01
C TYR A 88 4.33 -2.70 11.29
N PHE A 89 4.32 -2.16 12.52
CA PHE A 89 3.43 -1.07 12.92
C PHE A 89 4.08 0.31 12.70
N THR A 90 4.69 0.55 11.55
CA THR A 90 5.08 1.92 11.13
C THR A 90 3.87 2.84 10.91
N VAL A 91 2.65 2.31 11.01
CA VAL A 91 1.36 2.99 10.81
C VAL A 91 0.68 3.37 12.14
N VAL A 92 1.06 2.75 13.26
CA VAL A 92 0.48 3.08 14.58
C VAL A 92 1.51 3.91 15.32
N ASP A 93 1.12 5.11 15.77
CA ASP A 93 1.97 6.02 16.56
C ASP A 93 2.79 5.21 17.58
N ASN A 94 4.12 5.34 17.52
CA ASN A 94 5.05 4.60 18.39
C ASN A 94 4.67 4.71 19.88
N ASN A 95 4.03 5.81 20.26
CA ASN A 95 3.51 6.07 21.60
C ASN A 95 2.43 5.08 22.05
N PHE A 96 1.52 4.65 21.15
CA PHE A 96 0.45 3.71 21.49
C PHE A 96 0.99 2.32 21.81
N LEU A 97 1.99 1.85 21.05
CA LEU A 97 2.66 0.57 21.30
C LEU A 97 3.44 0.59 22.62
N ILE A 98 4.12 1.69 22.93
CA ILE A 98 4.82 1.89 24.20
C ILE A 98 3.82 1.88 25.37
N ILE A 99 2.70 2.58 25.24
CA ILE A 99 1.64 2.59 26.26
C ILE A 99 1.05 1.19 26.47
N LEU A 100 0.78 0.45 25.38
CA LEU A 100 0.29 -0.92 25.46
C LEU A 100 1.31 -1.86 26.14
N PHE A 101 2.60 -1.71 25.84
CA PHE A 101 3.67 -2.48 26.49
C PHE A 101 3.78 -2.17 27.97
N LEU A 102 3.72 -0.90 28.36
CA LEU A 102 3.72 -0.48 29.76
C LEU A 102 2.48 -1.00 30.50
N LEU A 103 1.31 -1.00 29.84
CA LEU A 103 0.06 -1.49 30.40
C LEU A 103 0.07 -3.02 30.59
N LEU A 104 0.60 -3.77 29.62
CA LEU A 104 0.77 -5.22 29.74
C LEU A 104 1.84 -5.60 30.78
N SER A 105 2.92 -4.82 30.88
CA SER A 105 3.97 -5.03 31.89
C SER A 105 3.47 -4.73 33.31
N THR A 106 2.68 -3.66 33.48
CA THR A 106 2.06 -3.34 34.77
C THR A 106 1.02 -4.39 35.17
N LEU A 107 0.18 -4.86 34.24
CA LEU A 107 -0.72 -6.01 34.47
C LEU A 107 0.03 -7.29 34.87
N PHE A 108 1.20 -7.55 34.27
CA PHE A 108 2.08 -8.66 34.66
C PHE A 108 2.55 -8.54 36.11
N PHE A 109 3.07 -7.37 36.52
CA PHE A 109 3.51 -7.16 37.91
C PHE A 109 2.35 -7.22 38.92
N ILE A 110 1.18 -6.68 38.56
CA ILE A 110 -0.04 -6.78 39.37
C ILE A 110 -0.45 -8.26 39.52
N SER A 111 -0.40 -9.04 38.45
CA SER A 111 -0.77 -10.47 38.48
C SER A 111 0.13 -11.32 39.39
N GLN A 112 1.42 -10.96 39.54
CA GLN A 112 2.32 -11.63 40.50
C GLN A 112 1.91 -11.37 41.96
N LYS A 113 1.38 -10.17 42.26
CA LYS A 113 0.83 -9.85 43.59
C LYS A 113 -0.51 -10.55 43.86
N PHE A 114 -1.29 -10.83 42.82
CA PHE A 114 -2.62 -11.46 42.88
C PHE A 114 -2.60 -13.00 42.81
N HIS A 115 -1.55 -13.63 43.35
CA HIS A 115 -1.41 -15.11 43.38
C HIS A 115 -2.59 -15.83 44.10
N ARG A 116 -3.42 -15.08 44.84
CA ARG A 116 -4.60 -15.52 45.59
C ARG A 116 -5.90 -15.66 44.78
N PHE A 117 -6.05 -15.00 43.63
CA PHE A 117 -7.29 -15.06 42.81
C PHE A 117 -7.25 -16.20 41.79
N ARG A 118 -7.14 -17.43 42.30
CA ARG A 118 -6.84 -18.65 41.53
C ARG A 118 -8.04 -19.29 40.82
N LYS A 119 -9.19 -18.61 40.69
CA LYS A 119 -10.45 -19.29 40.31
C LYS A 119 -11.19 -18.79 39.07
N ASN A 120 -10.70 -17.78 38.33
CA ASN A 120 -11.45 -17.33 37.15
C ASN A 120 -10.58 -16.74 36.02
N ASN A 121 -9.78 -17.60 35.37
CA ASN A 121 -8.99 -17.25 34.17
C ASN A 121 -9.87 -16.79 32.98
N ARG A 122 -11.20 -16.97 33.06
CA ARG A 122 -12.19 -16.57 32.05
C ARG A 122 -12.14 -15.07 31.74
N LEU A 123 -11.96 -14.22 32.76
CA LEU A 123 -11.93 -12.77 32.56
C LEU A 123 -10.68 -12.36 31.76
N ILE A 124 -9.51 -12.89 32.12
CA ILE A 124 -8.25 -12.61 31.41
C ILE A 124 -8.34 -13.07 29.95
N ILE A 125 -8.85 -14.29 29.72
CA ILE A 125 -9.03 -14.82 28.36
C ILE A 125 -10.01 -13.95 27.57
N PHE A 126 -11.15 -13.58 28.16
CA PHE A 126 -12.13 -12.70 27.53
C PHE A 126 -11.50 -11.34 27.17
N THR A 127 -10.73 -10.72 28.07
CA THR A 127 -10.03 -9.47 27.79
C THR A 127 -9.02 -9.61 26.65
N LEU A 128 -8.24 -10.71 26.61
CA LEU A 128 -7.29 -10.96 25.53
C LEU A 128 -8.00 -11.15 24.17
N LEU A 129 -9.09 -11.92 24.14
CA LEU A 129 -9.90 -12.11 22.93
C LEU A 129 -10.49 -10.78 22.46
N LEU A 130 -11.08 -10.01 23.38
CA LEU A 130 -11.67 -8.70 23.06
C LEU A 130 -10.60 -7.71 22.57
N SER A 131 -9.43 -7.66 23.21
CA SER A 131 -8.33 -6.79 22.76
C SER A 131 -7.85 -7.19 21.36
N GLN A 132 -7.78 -8.50 21.07
CA GLN A 132 -7.36 -8.98 19.75
C GLN A 132 -8.39 -8.60 18.68
N ILE A 133 -9.69 -8.69 18.97
CA ILE A 133 -10.75 -8.27 18.05
C ILE A 133 -10.66 -6.76 17.80
N LEU A 134 -10.58 -5.95 18.86
CA LEU A 134 -10.52 -4.49 18.76
C LEU A 134 -9.28 -4.01 18.01
N LEU A 135 -8.10 -4.56 18.32
CA LEU A 135 -6.85 -4.21 17.63
C LEU A 135 -6.88 -4.58 16.15
N ASN A 136 -7.38 -5.77 15.79
CA ASN A 136 -7.48 -6.15 14.38
C ASN A 136 -8.54 -5.34 13.64
N THR A 137 -9.66 -5.05 14.29
CA THR A 137 -10.71 -4.19 13.72
C THR A 137 -10.14 -2.80 13.44
N TYR A 138 -9.44 -2.20 14.40
CA TYR A 138 -8.82 -0.89 14.20
C TYR A 138 -7.73 -0.92 13.12
N ALA A 139 -6.76 -1.84 13.23
CA ALA A 139 -5.60 -1.86 12.35
C ALA A 139 -5.94 -2.22 10.89
N TYR A 140 -6.89 -3.13 10.66
CA TYR A 140 -7.18 -3.66 9.32
C TYR A 140 -8.55 -3.27 8.79
N THR A 141 -9.59 -3.25 9.62
CA THR A 141 -10.96 -2.94 9.14
C THR A 141 -11.18 -1.44 9.09
N PHE A 142 -10.94 -0.72 10.19
CA PHE A 142 -11.15 0.72 10.26
C PHE A 142 -10.24 1.46 9.27
N ASN A 143 -8.94 1.20 9.30
CA ASN A 143 -8.01 1.81 8.33
C ASN A 143 -8.36 1.46 6.88
N GLY A 144 -8.77 0.22 6.59
CA GLY A 144 -9.17 -0.18 5.24
C GLY A 144 -10.47 0.48 4.75
N PHE A 145 -11.40 0.82 5.65
CA PHE A 145 -12.66 1.46 5.30
C PHE A 145 -12.60 2.99 5.30
N PHE A 146 -11.78 3.60 6.15
CA PHE A 146 -11.73 5.06 6.34
C PHE A 146 -10.43 5.71 5.87
N GLY A 147 -9.37 4.93 5.66
CA GLY A 147 -8.06 5.42 5.24
C GLY A 147 -7.75 5.23 3.75
N GLU A 148 -8.67 4.63 2.99
CA GLU A 148 -8.55 4.45 1.53
C GLU A 148 -9.80 4.99 0.80
N PRO A 149 -9.68 5.45 -0.47
CA PRO A 149 -10.82 5.95 -1.22
C PRO A 149 -11.84 4.84 -1.47
N SER A 150 -13.11 5.21 -1.40
CA SER A 150 -14.16 4.30 -1.85
C SER A 150 -14.01 4.03 -3.35
N PHE A 151 -14.62 2.95 -3.84
CA PHE A 151 -14.65 2.67 -5.27
C PHE A 151 -15.24 3.83 -6.08
N GLU A 152 -16.32 4.44 -5.57
CA GLU A 152 -16.97 5.60 -6.21
C GLU A 152 -16.03 6.81 -6.26
N ASP A 153 -15.31 7.09 -5.17
CA ASP A 153 -14.33 8.19 -5.11
C ASP A 153 -13.16 7.94 -6.08
N PHE A 154 -12.59 6.74 -6.05
CA PHE A 154 -11.46 6.36 -6.89
C PHE A 154 -11.79 6.46 -8.38
N PHE A 155 -12.96 6.01 -8.82
CA PHE A 155 -13.34 6.11 -10.22
C PHE A 155 -13.97 7.46 -10.59
N SER A 156 -14.49 8.21 -9.61
CA SER A 156 -14.99 9.57 -9.79
C SER A 156 -15.94 9.73 -10.98
N GLU A 157 -16.87 8.78 -11.17
CA GLU A 157 -17.74 8.71 -12.35
C GLU A 157 -18.51 10.01 -12.60
N LYS A 158 -19.03 10.63 -11.52
CA LYS A 158 -19.72 11.93 -11.57
C LYS A 158 -18.81 13.04 -12.09
N GLN A 159 -17.56 13.10 -11.64
CA GLN A 159 -16.59 14.10 -12.08
C GLN A 159 -16.26 13.96 -13.56
N PHE A 160 -15.94 12.75 -14.03
CA PHE A 160 -15.62 12.52 -15.44
C PHE A 160 -16.83 12.76 -16.36
N ASN A 161 -18.04 12.43 -15.92
CA ASN A 161 -19.26 12.77 -16.65
C ASN A 161 -19.47 14.29 -16.77
N ASP A 162 -19.21 15.03 -15.69
CA ASP A 162 -19.29 16.50 -15.71
C ASP A 162 -18.24 17.12 -16.64
N ILE A 163 -16.99 16.64 -16.60
CA ILE A 163 -15.94 17.07 -17.53
C ILE A 163 -16.37 16.81 -18.97
N THR A 164 -16.86 15.60 -19.25
CA THR A 164 -17.29 15.19 -20.61
C THR A 164 -18.39 16.11 -21.13
N LYS A 165 -19.43 16.37 -20.32
CA LYS A 165 -20.57 17.21 -20.73
C LYS A 165 -20.18 18.68 -20.88
N THR A 166 -19.34 19.19 -19.98
CA THR A 166 -18.94 20.61 -19.99
C THR A 166 -18.07 20.94 -21.19
N LEU A 167 -17.22 20.01 -21.61
CA LEU A 167 -16.28 20.19 -22.72
C LEU A 167 -16.74 19.54 -24.03
N ASP A 168 -17.95 18.98 -24.06
CA ASP A 168 -18.52 18.25 -25.21
C ASP A 168 -17.53 17.21 -25.82
N LEU A 169 -16.87 16.43 -24.95
CA LEU A 169 -15.83 15.50 -25.38
C LEU A 169 -16.44 14.21 -25.94
N ASP A 170 -16.15 13.91 -27.20
CA ASP A 170 -16.41 12.59 -27.77
C ASP A 170 -15.36 11.57 -27.31
N LYS A 171 -15.73 10.76 -26.33
CA LYS A 171 -14.88 9.70 -25.74
C LYS A 171 -14.32 8.71 -26.78
N ASN A 172 -14.98 8.52 -27.92
CA ASN A 172 -14.51 7.61 -28.97
C ASN A 172 -13.34 8.17 -29.77
N ASN A 173 -13.28 9.49 -29.92
CA ASN A 173 -12.28 10.18 -30.73
C ASN A 173 -11.19 10.84 -29.90
N VAL A 174 -11.47 11.11 -28.62
CA VAL A 174 -10.51 11.70 -27.68
C VAL A 174 -9.63 10.61 -27.06
N ARG A 175 -8.31 10.78 -27.17
CA ARG A 175 -7.32 10.04 -26.37
C ARG A 175 -6.66 10.99 -25.39
N ILE A 176 -6.62 10.61 -24.12
CA ILE A 176 -6.09 11.44 -23.04
C ILE A 176 -4.75 10.93 -22.50
N GLY A 177 -3.88 11.85 -22.12
CA GLY A 177 -2.73 11.60 -21.25
C GLY A 177 -3.13 11.83 -19.79
N CYS A 178 -2.80 10.88 -18.91
CA CYS A 178 -3.07 10.98 -17.47
C CYS A 178 -1.78 11.30 -16.72
N ILE A 179 -1.73 12.44 -16.02
CA ILE A 179 -0.61 12.85 -15.17
C ILE A 179 -1.12 12.89 -13.71
N GLY A 180 -0.42 12.21 -12.81
CA GLY A 180 -0.75 12.25 -11.39
C GLY A 180 -1.86 11.30 -10.92
N PHE A 181 -2.49 10.55 -11.82
CA PHE A 181 -3.47 9.51 -11.49
C PHE A 181 -3.39 8.33 -12.47
N TYR A 182 -4.05 7.22 -12.12
CA TYR A 182 -3.99 6.02 -12.94
C TYR A 182 -4.78 6.15 -14.24
N PRO A 183 -4.23 5.72 -15.39
CA PRO A 183 -4.98 5.63 -16.65
C PRO A 183 -6.27 4.79 -16.51
N SER A 184 -6.25 3.72 -15.70
CA SER A 184 -7.43 2.87 -15.47
C SER A 184 -8.67 3.63 -14.97
N VAL A 185 -8.49 4.74 -14.25
CA VAL A 185 -9.59 5.61 -13.82
C VAL A 185 -10.28 6.23 -15.04
N ALA A 186 -9.50 6.75 -15.98
CA ALA A 186 -10.02 7.31 -17.22
C ALA A 186 -10.63 6.23 -18.14
N ASN A 187 -9.97 5.06 -18.25
CA ASN A 187 -10.48 3.94 -19.04
C ASN A 187 -11.84 3.46 -18.53
N TYR A 188 -12.00 3.34 -17.21
CA TYR A 188 -13.27 2.97 -16.59
C TYR A 188 -14.39 3.96 -16.92
N ASN A 189 -14.05 5.25 -17.02
CA ASN A 189 -14.96 6.31 -17.47
C ASN A 189 -15.16 6.38 -18.99
N GLY A 190 -14.64 5.41 -19.75
CA GLY A 190 -14.85 5.25 -21.19
C GLY A 190 -13.88 6.03 -22.08
N PHE A 191 -12.85 6.69 -21.53
CA PHE A 191 -11.84 7.38 -22.33
C PHE A 191 -10.77 6.42 -22.85
N LYS A 192 -10.27 6.69 -24.06
CA LYS A 192 -9.01 6.08 -24.53
C LYS A 192 -7.84 6.81 -23.89
N THR A 193 -6.82 6.07 -23.45
CA THR A 193 -5.61 6.66 -22.84
C THR A 193 -4.37 6.38 -23.68
N LEU A 194 -3.38 7.28 -23.57
CA LEU A 194 -2.05 7.05 -24.11
C LEU A 194 -1.26 6.02 -23.29
N GLY A 195 -1.45 6.04 -21.97
CA GLY A 195 -0.80 5.15 -21.01
C GLY A 195 -1.72 4.03 -20.50
N ALA A 196 -1.15 3.00 -19.88
CA ALA A 196 -1.89 1.87 -19.33
C ALA A 196 -1.08 1.11 -18.27
N TYR A 197 -1.78 0.25 -17.51
CA TYR A 197 -1.15 -0.80 -16.72
C TYR A 197 -1.42 -2.14 -17.38
N GLU A 198 -0.42 -2.66 -18.09
CA GLU A 198 -0.57 -3.86 -18.90
C GLU A 198 0.65 -4.76 -18.74
N ASN A 199 0.40 -6.05 -18.62
CA ASN A 199 1.46 -7.03 -18.41
C ASN A 199 2.16 -7.42 -19.72
N ILE A 200 1.47 -7.24 -20.85
CA ILE A 200 1.90 -7.69 -22.17
C ILE A 200 1.58 -6.61 -23.20
N TYR A 201 2.61 -6.12 -23.89
CA TYR A 201 2.49 -5.18 -24.99
C TYR A 201 3.79 -5.19 -25.84
N PRO A 202 3.77 -4.71 -27.10
CA PRO A 202 4.96 -4.72 -27.95
C PRO A 202 6.11 -3.89 -27.37
N LEU A 203 7.32 -4.45 -27.34
CA LEU A 203 8.53 -3.73 -26.87
C LEU A 203 8.77 -2.41 -27.64
N ARG A 204 8.45 -2.38 -28.94
CA ARG A 204 8.51 -1.16 -29.74
C ARG A 204 7.67 -0.04 -29.12
N PHE A 205 6.48 -0.35 -28.61
CA PHE A 205 5.64 0.63 -27.94
C PHE A 205 6.27 1.10 -26.62
N LYS A 206 6.92 0.20 -25.85
CA LYS A 206 7.69 0.60 -24.66
C LYS A 206 8.75 1.65 -24.99
N ASN A 207 9.51 1.43 -26.07
CA ASN A 207 10.58 2.34 -26.49
C ASN A 207 10.02 3.68 -27.00
N THR A 208 8.89 3.66 -27.71
CA THR A 208 8.17 4.88 -28.09
C THR A 208 7.69 5.64 -26.86
N PHE A 209 7.09 4.96 -25.89
CA PHE A 209 6.61 5.55 -24.66
C PHE A 209 7.75 6.12 -23.79
N TYR A 210 8.90 5.43 -23.72
CA TYR A 210 10.11 5.95 -23.09
C TYR A 210 10.51 7.31 -23.66
N ASN A 211 10.44 7.50 -24.97
CA ASN A 211 10.76 8.78 -25.61
C ASN A 211 9.79 9.92 -25.24
N ILE A 212 8.60 9.60 -24.72
CA ILE A 212 7.65 10.57 -24.18
C ILE A 212 8.13 11.07 -22.81
N ILE A 213 8.52 10.14 -21.94
CA ILE A 213 8.82 10.43 -20.52
C ILE A 213 10.32 10.60 -20.21
N LYS A 214 11.23 10.36 -21.18
CA LYS A 214 12.68 10.28 -20.93
C LYS A 214 13.28 11.50 -20.22
N ASN A 215 12.74 12.70 -20.46
CA ASN A 215 13.26 13.91 -19.84
C ASN A 215 12.85 14.01 -18.36
N GLU A 216 11.66 13.50 -18.00
CA GLU A 216 11.25 13.33 -16.60
C GLU A 216 12.11 12.26 -15.91
N LEU A 217 12.32 11.12 -16.56
CA LEU A 217 13.13 10.04 -15.99
C LEU A 217 14.60 10.45 -15.75
N LYS A 218 15.15 11.37 -16.55
CA LYS A 218 16.52 11.88 -16.34
C LYS A 218 16.68 12.67 -15.04
N LYS A 219 15.60 13.28 -14.54
CA LYS A 219 15.60 14.03 -13.28
C LYS A 219 15.59 13.08 -12.08
N ASN A 220 15.08 11.86 -12.26
CA ASN A 220 14.80 10.93 -11.18
C ASN A 220 15.30 9.51 -11.46
N ASN A 221 16.45 9.15 -10.88
CA ASN A 221 17.03 7.82 -11.03
C ASN A 221 16.12 6.69 -10.52
N THR A 222 15.26 6.96 -9.55
CA THR A 222 14.32 5.96 -9.03
C THR A 222 13.25 5.65 -10.05
N LEU A 223 12.62 6.68 -10.65
CA LEU A 223 11.66 6.51 -11.75
C LEU A 223 12.30 5.85 -12.98
N TYR A 224 13.53 6.26 -13.33
CA TYR A 224 14.27 5.65 -14.43
C TYR A 224 14.46 4.14 -14.21
N ASN A 225 15.00 3.75 -13.05
CA ASN A 225 15.18 2.35 -12.69
C ASN A 225 13.86 1.60 -12.70
N TYR A 226 12.80 2.22 -12.18
CA TYR A 226 11.48 1.63 -12.12
C TYR A 226 10.93 1.31 -13.51
N PHE A 227 10.87 2.28 -14.41
CA PHE A 227 10.31 2.09 -15.75
C PHE A 227 11.16 1.13 -16.61
N THR A 228 12.50 1.22 -16.49
CA THR A 228 13.40 0.39 -17.29
C THR A 228 13.41 -1.06 -16.82
N LYS A 229 13.45 -1.31 -15.50
CA LYS A 229 13.50 -2.66 -14.92
C LYS A 229 12.12 -3.30 -14.73
N TRP A 230 11.05 -2.50 -14.62
CA TRP A 230 9.69 -2.99 -14.47
C TRP A 230 8.77 -2.43 -15.56
N GLY A 231 8.33 -3.31 -16.46
CA GLY A 231 7.72 -2.94 -17.73
C GLY A 231 6.21 -3.18 -17.80
N SER A 232 5.47 -2.96 -16.73
CA SER A 232 3.99 -3.11 -16.77
C SER A 232 3.25 -1.78 -16.70
N ARG A 233 3.88 -0.71 -16.21
CA ARG A 233 3.27 0.62 -16.12
C ARG A 233 3.81 1.54 -17.21
N LEU A 234 2.96 1.84 -18.17
CA LEU A 234 3.17 2.89 -19.17
C LEU A 234 2.45 4.14 -18.70
N TYR A 235 2.99 4.79 -17.66
CA TYR A 235 2.39 5.98 -17.06
C TYR A 235 3.19 7.23 -17.44
N LEU A 236 2.51 8.37 -17.60
CA LEU A 236 3.16 9.66 -17.82
C LEU A 236 3.77 10.15 -16.49
N PHE A 237 4.83 9.48 -16.08
CA PHE A 237 5.58 9.82 -14.88
C PHE A 237 6.13 11.23 -14.99
N ASP A 238 6.03 11.94 -13.88
CA ASP A 238 6.59 13.26 -13.64
C ASP A 238 7.49 13.16 -12.41
N ASP A 239 8.66 13.80 -12.44
CA ASP A 239 9.62 13.73 -11.34
C ASP A 239 9.10 14.32 -10.04
N GLU A 240 8.38 15.44 -10.11
CA GLU A 240 7.83 16.10 -8.93
C GLU A 240 6.76 15.23 -8.28
N ILE A 241 5.92 14.54 -9.07
CA ILE A 241 4.87 13.66 -8.56
C ILE A 241 5.41 12.29 -8.09
N GLY A 242 6.34 11.69 -8.83
CA GLY A 242 6.92 10.38 -8.52
C GLY A 242 6.05 9.17 -8.87
N MET A 243 6.27 8.06 -8.15
CA MET A 243 5.67 6.73 -8.40
C MET A 243 4.36 6.40 -7.69
N PRO A 244 4.11 6.83 -6.43
CA PRO A 244 2.98 6.32 -5.68
C PRO A 244 1.70 7.07 -6.05
N TYR A 245 1.08 6.66 -7.16
CA TYR A 245 -0.36 6.88 -7.37
C TYR A 245 -1.21 6.04 -6.40
N TYR A 246 -0.60 5.19 -5.55
CA TYR A 246 -1.29 4.28 -4.62
C TYR A 246 -1.77 4.98 -3.35
N ASP A 247 -1.18 6.12 -2.99
CA ASP A 247 -1.54 6.87 -1.80
C ASP A 247 -2.39 8.09 -2.20
N GLN A 248 -3.51 7.82 -2.89
CA GLN A 248 -4.33 8.87 -3.49
C GLN A 248 -5.01 9.75 -2.45
N GLN A 249 -5.29 9.20 -1.27
CA GLN A 249 -5.97 9.93 -0.20
C GLN A 249 -5.03 10.80 0.63
N ALA A 250 -3.80 10.36 0.98
CA ALA A 250 -2.91 11.18 1.80
C ALA A 250 -1.95 12.06 0.99
N ARG A 251 -1.71 11.79 -0.31
CA ARG A 251 -0.60 12.45 -1.04
C ARG A 251 -0.96 13.24 -2.29
N ILE A 252 -2.07 12.94 -2.98
CA ILE A 252 -2.43 13.69 -4.20
C ILE A 252 -2.98 15.09 -3.88
N GLN A 253 -3.71 15.26 -2.76
CA GLN A 253 -4.17 16.59 -2.35
C GLN A 253 -3.06 17.49 -1.74
N LEU A 254 -1.93 16.93 -1.30
CA LEU A 254 -1.05 17.61 -0.34
C LEU A 254 0.35 18.04 -0.81
N HIS A 255 0.86 17.59 -1.96
CA HIS A 255 2.28 17.83 -2.26
C HIS A 255 2.61 18.73 -3.46
N HIS A 256 1.85 18.68 -4.56
CA HIS A 256 2.23 19.44 -5.78
C HIS A 256 1.02 20.12 -6.42
N SER A 257 0.68 21.33 -5.95
CA SER A 257 -0.36 22.15 -6.59
C SER A 257 -0.03 22.49 -8.05
N GLU A 258 1.26 22.58 -8.35
CA GLU A 258 1.77 22.91 -9.68
C GLU A 258 3.09 22.16 -9.97
N ILE A 259 3.33 21.76 -11.23
CA ILE A 259 4.50 21.00 -11.71
C ILE A 259 5.13 21.63 -12.96
N THR A 260 6.38 21.29 -13.26
CA THR A 260 7.08 21.62 -14.50
C THR A 260 7.20 20.39 -15.38
N CYS A 261 6.32 20.29 -16.37
CA CYS A 261 6.22 19.11 -17.24
C CYS A 261 7.28 19.15 -18.35
N ASP A 262 8.12 18.13 -18.48
CA ASP A 262 9.08 17.92 -19.58
C ASP A 262 8.76 16.72 -20.48
N LEU A 263 7.52 16.25 -20.44
CA LEU A 263 7.01 15.26 -21.38
C LEU A 263 7.14 15.76 -22.83
N ASN A 264 7.40 14.83 -23.74
CA ASN A 264 7.45 15.11 -25.18
C ASN A 264 6.04 15.24 -25.76
N ILE A 265 5.45 16.42 -25.63
CA ILE A 265 4.09 16.73 -26.10
C ILE A 265 3.92 16.48 -27.61
N SER A 266 4.93 16.80 -28.42
CA SER A 266 4.87 16.59 -29.87
C SER A 266 4.67 15.10 -30.22
N LEU A 267 5.41 14.21 -29.55
CA LEU A 267 5.23 12.77 -29.73
C LEU A 267 3.88 12.28 -29.19
N MET A 268 3.35 12.87 -28.13
CA MET A 268 2.00 12.57 -27.64
C MET A 268 0.93 12.91 -28.69
N LYS A 269 1.04 14.08 -29.34
CA LYS A 269 0.15 14.49 -30.45
C LYS A 269 0.26 13.52 -31.63
N GLN A 270 1.47 13.11 -32.01
CA GLN A 270 1.70 12.11 -33.08
C GLN A 270 1.05 10.76 -32.78
N LEU A 271 0.96 10.38 -31.50
CA LEU A 271 0.25 9.18 -31.05
C LEU A 271 -1.26 9.41 -30.86
N GLY A 272 -1.79 10.53 -31.35
CA GLY A 272 -3.21 10.87 -31.35
C GLY A 272 -3.74 11.31 -29.98
N THR A 273 -2.87 11.71 -29.04
CA THR A 273 -3.32 12.30 -27.77
C THR A 273 -3.79 13.72 -28.02
N SER A 274 -5.04 14.02 -27.66
CA SER A 274 -5.63 15.35 -27.86
C SER A 274 -5.76 16.15 -26.57
N HIS A 275 -5.79 15.47 -25.41
CA HIS A 275 -5.96 16.14 -24.12
C HIS A 275 -5.01 15.56 -23.06
N ILE A 276 -4.67 16.37 -22.06
CA ILE A 276 -4.01 15.93 -20.83
C ILE A 276 -4.93 16.23 -19.66
N PHE A 277 -5.17 15.22 -18.83
CA PHE A 277 -5.82 15.38 -17.54
C PHE A 277 -4.71 15.25 -16.49
N SER A 278 -4.59 16.24 -15.62
CA SER A 278 -3.52 16.30 -14.62
C SER A 278 -4.08 16.60 -13.23
N THR A 279 -3.57 15.95 -12.18
CA THR A 279 -3.90 16.31 -10.79
C THR A 279 -3.20 17.59 -10.32
N SER A 280 -2.20 18.03 -11.07
CA SER A 280 -1.38 19.21 -10.76
C SER A 280 -1.37 20.17 -11.94
N LYS A 281 -1.35 21.48 -11.66
CA LYS A 281 -1.32 22.48 -12.73
C LYS A 281 0.06 22.52 -13.38
N ILE A 282 0.13 22.48 -14.70
CA ILE A 282 1.38 22.56 -15.46
C ILE A 282 1.79 24.02 -15.61
N LYS A 283 2.87 24.44 -14.93
CA LYS A 283 3.37 25.83 -14.92
C LYS A 283 3.84 26.29 -16.29
N ASN A 284 4.53 25.41 -17.00
CA ASN A 284 5.14 25.68 -18.31
C ASN A 284 4.24 25.30 -19.49
N ALA A 285 2.91 25.26 -19.29
CA ALA A 285 1.94 24.90 -20.32
C ALA A 285 2.09 25.74 -21.61
N GLY A 286 2.23 27.07 -21.47
CA GLY A 286 2.45 27.97 -22.60
C GLY A 286 3.75 27.69 -23.37
N GLN A 287 4.82 27.27 -22.69
CA GLN A 287 6.09 26.90 -23.35
C GLN A 287 5.99 25.57 -24.11
N LYS A 288 5.07 24.70 -23.70
CA LYS A 288 4.81 23.40 -24.34
C LYS A 288 3.72 23.46 -25.42
N ASN A 289 3.16 24.65 -25.69
CA ASN A 289 2.03 24.84 -26.60
C ASN A 289 0.85 23.91 -26.26
N ILE A 290 0.48 23.88 -24.97
CA ILE A 290 -0.74 23.26 -24.46
C ILE A 290 -1.56 24.31 -23.71
N GLU A 291 -2.87 24.23 -23.80
CA GLU A 291 -3.79 25.24 -23.26
C GLU A 291 -4.66 24.63 -22.17
N LEU A 292 -4.76 25.29 -21.01
CA LEU A 292 -5.66 24.90 -19.93
C LEU A 292 -7.09 25.35 -20.27
N ILE A 293 -7.99 24.40 -20.53
CA ILE A 293 -9.36 24.69 -20.95
C ILE A 293 -10.39 24.52 -19.83
N PHE A 294 -10.06 23.75 -18.78
CA PHE A 294 -11.00 23.49 -17.69
C PHE A 294 -10.30 23.07 -16.39
N ILE A 295 -10.91 23.43 -15.27
CA ILE A 295 -10.53 22.98 -13.93
C ILE A 295 -11.75 22.31 -13.31
N SER A 296 -11.66 21.00 -13.09
CA SER A 296 -12.71 20.21 -12.46
C SER A 296 -12.44 20.08 -10.97
N GLU A 297 -13.15 20.90 -10.18
CA GLU A 297 -13.04 20.92 -8.73
C GLU A 297 -14.42 21.18 -8.11
N LYS A 298 -14.91 20.24 -7.28
CA LYS A 298 -16.12 20.38 -6.46
C LYS A 298 -15.87 19.70 -5.10
N PRO A 299 -16.56 20.12 -4.02
CA PRO A 299 -16.34 19.55 -2.67
C PRO A 299 -16.56 18.03 -2.57
N ASN A 300 -17.38 17.47 -3.45
CA ASN A 300 -17.70 16.04 -3.50
C ASN A 300 -16.87 15.26 -4.54
N TYR A 301 -15.89 15.90 -5.18
CA TYR A 301 -14.97 15.22 -6.09
C TYR A 301 -13.72 14.79 -5.37
N PHE A 302 -13.31 13.57 -5.67
CA PHE A 302 -12.10 13.01 -5.09
C PHE A 302 -10.85 13.68 -5.67
N TYR A 303 -10.81 13.84 -7.00
CA TYR A 303 -9.70 14.51 -7.68
C TYR A 303 -9.96 16.00 -7.86
N LYS A 304 -8.87 16.77 -7.87
CA LYS A 304 -8.80 18.07 -8.55
C LYS A 304 -8.12 17.86 -9.89
N LEU A 305 -8.82 18.07 -11.00
CA LEU A 305 -8.27 17.81 -12.34
C LEU A 305 -8.15 19.10 -13.16
N PHE A 306 -6.96 19.33 -13.69
CA PHE A 306 -6.66 20.34 -14.70
C PHE A 306 -6.70 19.68 -16.08
N VAL A 307 -7.56 20.17 -16.97
CA VAL A 307 -7.76 19.62 -18.31
C VAL A 307 -7.12 20.55 -19.33
N TYR A 308 -6.17 20.01 -20.09
CA TYR A 308 -5.45 20.71 -21.13
C TYR A 308 -5.80 20.14 -22.50
N VAL A 309 -5.87 20.99 -23.51
CA VAL A 309 -5.88 20.60 -24.93
C VAL A 309 -4.46 20.69 -25.50
N LEU A 310 -4.13 19.74 -26.38
CA LEU A 310 -2.86 19.65 -27.08
C LEU A 310 -2.99 20.24 -28.48
#